data_AF-A0A9P8S8F5-F1
#
_entry.id   AF-A0A9P8S8F5-F1
#
_cell.length_a   1.000
_cell.length_b   1.000
_cell.length_c   1.000
_cell.angle_alpha   90.00
_cell.angle_beta   90.00
_cell.angle_gamma   90.00
#
_symmetry.space_group_name_H-M   'P 1'
#
loop_
_entity.id
_entity.type
_entity.pdbx_description
1 polymer ?
#
loop_
_entity_poly.entity_id
_entity_poly.type
_entity_poly.pdbx_seq_one_letter_code
_entity_poly.pdbx_strand_id
1 'polypeptide(L)'
;MSTLKRKGESLTNGADGKKPKANGSIASFFSAPKPAKGGASAPASPAVKFDKQKWLAGLTAEQKQLLKLEIDTLHDSWLALLKDDITSKEFLELKKFLDRETTAGRKWFPPKEDVYSWSRHTPFHNVKVVIVGQDPYHNDRQAHGLAFSVRPPTPAPPSLKNMYIALKKDYPTFVPPPNRGGLLTPWADRGVLMLNTCLTVRAHEANSHSNRGWERFTQKIIDLVAQKRTRGVVFMAWGTPAGKRVQKIDKQRHLILQSVHPSPLSASRGFFDCGHFKMANEWLIKRYGDEGEIDWALTPGVTTKAVAATVAGASVNGTKSAKAEVKEEVKSEVRKEVNGSTAVKVTKTVKTEDDVDSEDEAALEEALRLAEEEVKKAE
;
A
#
# COMPACT_ATOMS: atom_id res chain seq x y z
N MET A 1 -50.22 53.19 -23.82
CA MET A 1 -50.01 54.08 -22.65
C MET A 1 -48.52 54.05 -22.31
N SER A 2 -47.72 54.81 -23.07
CA SER A 2 -47.03 56.07 -22.67
C SER A 2 -45.63 55.78 -22.06
N THR A 3 -44.56 55.81 -22.88
CA THR A 3 -43.55 56.90 -23.07
C THR A 3 -42.70 57.19 -21.81
N LEU A 4 -41.37 57.36 -21.81
CA LEU A 4 -40.43 58.19 -22.57
C LEU A 4 -39.01 57.54 -22.53
N LYS A 5 -38.11 57.48 -23.52
CA LYS A 5 -37.46 58.41 -24.48
C LYS A 5 -36.26 59.24 -23.95
N ARG A 6 -35.12 59.06 -24.65
CA ARG A 6 -33.94 59.95 -24.86
C ARG A 6 -32.88 59.95 -23.75
N LYS A 7 -31.58 60.14 -24.00
CA LYS A 7 -30.86 60.76 -25.14
C LYS A 7 -29.40 60.26 -25.11
N GLY A 8 -28.80 60.02 -26.27
CA GLY A 8 -27.35 59.96 -26.41
C GLY A 8 -26.78 61.33 -26.76
N GLU A 9 -25.55 61.60 -26.34
CA GLU A 9 -24.70 62.64 -26.90
C GLU A 9 -23.24 62.21 -26.84
N SER A 10 -22.50 62.67 -27.84
CA SER A 10 -21.27 62.17 -28.42
C SER A 10 -20.10 63.12 -28.12
N LEU A 11 -18.90 62.71 -28.55
CA LEU A 11 -17.67 63.49 -28.84
C LEU A 11 -16.68 63.53 -27.64
N THR A 12 -15.38 63.22 -27.75
CA THR A 12 -14.45 63.17 -28.90
C THR A 12 -13.12 62.49 -28.53
N ASN A 13 -12.36 62.14 -29.58
CA ASN A 13 -10.90 62.06 -29.71
C ASN A 13 -10.15 60.76 -29.37
N GLY A 14 -9.41 60.29 -30.38
CA GLY A 14 -8.14 59.60 -30.19
C GLY A 14 -7.90 58.44 -31.15
N ALA A 15 -7.30 58.74 -32.28
CA ALA A 15 -6.92 57.79 -33.31
C ALA A 15 -5.78 56.83 -32.87
N ASP A 16 -5.82 55.64 -33.51
CA ASP A 16 -4.74 54.74 -33.88
C ASP A 16 -3.69 54.26 -32.86
N GLY A 17 -3.63 52.93 -32.70
CA GLY A 17 -2.35 52.25 -32.55
C GLY A 17 -2.37 50.90 -31.82
N LYS A 18 -2.21 49.83 -32.61
CA LYS A 18 -1.66 48.51 -32.27
C LYS A 18 -2.58 47.44 -31.64
N LYS A 19 -2.87 46.41 -32.46
CA LYS A 19 -3.16 45.03 -32.03
C LYS A 19 -2.14 44.52 -31.00
N PRO A 20 -2.57 43.63 -30.09
CA PRO A 20 -1.72 42.49 -29.74
C PRO A 20 -2.42 41.13 -29.95
N LYS A 21 -1.54 40.12 -29.94
CA LYS A 21 -1.65 38.79 -30.52
C LYS A 21 -2.50 37.81 -29.70
N ALA A 22 -2.93 36.77 -30.40
CA ALA A 22 -3.41 35.51 -29.85
C ALA A 22 -2.36 34.84 -28.93
N ASN A 23 -2.82 34.41 -27.75
CA ASN A 23 -2.48 33.15 -27.06
C ASN A 23 -2.99 33.23 -25.62
N GLY A 24 -4.24 32.82 -25.40
CA GLY A 24 -4.80 32.58 -24.07
C GLY A 24 -4.75 31.09 -23.76
N SER A 25 -3.67 30.62 -23.14
CA SER A 25 -3.59 29.26 -22.59
C SER A 25 -4.42 29.19 -21.30
N ILE A 26 -5.53 28.45 -21.32
CA ILE A 26 -6.21 27.95 -20.13
C ILE A 26 -5.37 26.77 -19.60
N ALA A 27 -4.35 27.08 -18.81
CA ALA A 27 -3.60 26.09 -18.04
C ALA A 27 -2.90 26.77 -16.86
N SER A 28 -3.67 27.18 -15.86
CA SER A 28 -3.11 27.77 -14.62
C SER A 28 -4.00 27.54 -13.40
N PHE A 29 -4.53 26.32 -13.21
CA PHE A 29 -5.33 25.98 -12.02
C PHE A 29 -4.85 24.76 -11.23
N PHE A 30 -3.66 24.24 -11.50
CA PHE A 30 -3.03 23.24 -10.64
C PHE A 30 -1.58 23.61 -10.35
N SER A 31 -1.37 24.55 -9.42
CA SER A 31 -0.11 24.69 -8.69
C SER A 31 -0.21 23.92 -7.38
N ALA A 32 0.71 22.97 -7.16
CA ALA A 32 0.82 22.20 -5.93
C ALA A 32 1.03 23.10 -4.69
N PRO A 33 0.49 22.75 -3.51
CA PRO A 33 0.70 23.55 -2.31
C PRO A 33 2.17 23.48 -1.86
N LYS A 34 2.75 24.64 -1.59
CA LYS A 34 4.07 24.80 -0.97
C LYS A 34 4.04 24.23 0.47
N PRO A 35 5.06 23.50 0.95
CA PRO A 35 5.03 22.92 2.28
C PRO A 35 5.06 24.02 3.35
N ALA A 36 4.10 23.96 4.27
CA ALA A 36 4.05 24.81 5.44
C ALA A 36 5.29 24.56 6.32
N LYS A 37 6.03 25.62 6.64
CA LYS A 37 7.06 25.61 7.68
C LYS A 37 6.36 25.52 9.04
N GLY A 38 6.39 24.35 9.67
CA GLY A 38 5.88 24.16 11.03
C GLY A 38 5.49 22.72 11.31
N GLY A 39 6.48 21.86 11.53
CA GLY A 39 6.29 20.49 11.98
C GLY A 39 7.58 19.96 12.56
N ALA A 40 7.55 19.55 13.83
CA ALA A 40 8.70 19.07 14.58
C ALA A 40 9.44 17.98 13.80
N SER A 41 10.75 18.17 13.63
CA SER A 41 11.64 17.22 12.98
C SER A 41 11.68 15.92 13.78
N ALA A 42 11.24 14.82 13.18
CA ALA A 42 11.56 13.49 13.65
C ALA A 42 13.08 13.32 13.74
N PRO A 43 13.62 12.58 14.74
CA PRO A 43 15.06 12.42 14.88
C PRO A 43 15.60 11.63 13.68
N ALA A 44 16.49 12.26 12.92
CA ALA A 44 17.17 11.65 11.79
C ALA A 44 17.96 10.42 12.26
N SER A 45 17.53 9.23 11.85
CA SER A 45 18.33 8.00 11.98
C SER A 45 19.63 8.15 11.19
N PRO A 46 20.76 7.55 11.64
CA PRO A 46 22.07 7.80 11.06
C PRO A 46 22.06 7.43 9.57
N ALA A 47 22.17 8.45 8.72
CA ALA A 47 22.20 8.28 7.28
C ALA A 47 23.40 7.42 6.92
N VAL A 48 23.15 6.35 6.17
CA VAL A 48 24.22 5.62 5.46
C VAL A 48 24.99 6.67 4.66
N LYS A 49 26.30 6.79 4.87
CA LYS A 49 27.18 7.64 4.05
C LYS A 49 27.26 7.04 2.65
N PHE A 50 26.23 7.27 1.84
CA PHE A 50 26.16 6.87 0.45
C PHE A 50 26.44 8.09 -0.42
N ASP A 51 27.58 8.07 -1.09
CA ASP A 51 27.92 9.07 -2.11
C ASP A 51 27.36 8.62 -3.47
N LYS A 52 26.18 9.14 -3.79
CA LYS A 52 25.49 8.86 -5.07
C LYS A 52 26.33 9.29 -6.26
N GLN A 53 27.05 10.41 -6.17
CA GLN A 53 27.86 10.92 -7.29
C GLN A 53 29.06 10.03 -7.58
N LYS A 54 29.77 9.60 -6.52
CA LYS A 54 30.87 8.64 -6.65
C LYS A 54 30.40 7.30 -7.20
N TRP A 55 29.25 6.80 -6.75
CA TRP A 55 28.67 5.56 -7.29
C TRP A 55 28.31 5.71 -8.78
N LEU A 56 27.66 6.81 -9.16
CA LEU A 56 27.34 7.12 -10.56
C LEU A 56 28.59 7.22 -11.44
N ALA A 57 29.67 7.81 -10.94
CA ALA A 57 30.94 7.90 -11.67
C ALA A 57 31.53 6.52 -12.01
N GLY A 58 31.27 5.50 -11.18
CA GLY A 58 31.72 4.13 -11.40
C GLY A 58 30.87 3.29 -12.37
N LEU A 59 29.69 3.77 -12.78
CA LEU A 59 28.82 3.05 -13.70
C LEU A 59 29.24 3.23 -15.16
N THR A 60 29.10 2.16 -15.95
CA THR A 60 29.28 2.23 -17.41
C THR A 60 28.18 3.06 -18.07
N ALA A 61 28.40 3.49 -19.33
CA ALA A 61 27.38 4.24 -20.08
C ALA A 61 26.08 3.43 -20.26
N GLU A 62 26.20 2.13 -20.57
CA GLU A 62 25.06 1.21 -20.69
C GLU A 62 24.30 1.09 -19.36
N GLN A 63 25.02 0.93 -18.24
CA GLN A 63 24.39 0.86 -16.92
C GLN A 63 23.65 2.16 -16.58
N LYS A 64 24.24 3.32 -16.86
CA LYS A 64 23.58 4.62 -16.64
C LYS A 64 22.30 4.76 -17.46
N GLN A 65 22.30 4.26 -18.69
CA GLN A 65 21.12 4.27 -19.54
C GLN A 65 20.03 3.32 -19.01
N LEU A 66 20.38 2.06 -18.73
CA LEU A 66 19.43 1.06 -18.25
C LEU A 66 18.87 1.39 -16.87
N LEU A 67 19.69 1.99 -15.99
CA LEU A 67 19.34 2.31 -14.60
C LEU A 67 18.82 3.75 -14.42
N LYS A 68 18.55 4.47 -15.51
CA LYS A 68 18.12 5.88 -15.43
C LYS A 68 16.93 6.06 -14.49
N LEU A 69 15.94 5.17 -14.58
CA LEU A 69 14.74 5.25 -13.77
C LEU A 69 15.03 5.10 -12.27
N GLU A 70 15.86 4.13 -11.91
CA GLU A 70 16.28 3.87 -10.54
C GLU A 70 17.09 5.05 -9.98
N ILE A 71 18.02 5.57 -10.79
CA ILE A 71 18.85 6.73 -10.43
C ILE A 71 17.98 7.96 -10.11
N ASP A 72 16.96 8.21 -10.94
CA ASP A 72 16.12 9.39 -10.84
C ASP A 72 15.04 9.27 -9.74
N THR A 73 14.48 8.08 -9.54
CA THR A 73 13.20 7.94 -8.82
C THR A 73 13.21 7.00 -7.62
N LEU A 74 14.24 6.15 -7.46
CA LEU A 74 14.40 5.33 -6.25
C LEU A 74 14.92 6.22 -5.11
N HIS A 75 14.27 6.17 -3.95
CA HIS A 75 14.70 6.98 -2.81
C HIS A 75 16.12 6.63 -2.35
N ASP A 76 16.93 7.64 -2.03
CA ASP A 76 18.38 7.47 -1.80
C ASP A 76 18.70 6.48 -0.66
N SER A 77 17.86 6.40 0.37
CA SER A 77 18.03 5.42 1.45
C SER A 77 17.94 3.97 0.96
N TRP A 78 17.11 3.72 -0.05
CA TRP A 78 16.94 2.41 -0.67
C TRP A 78 18.02 2.17 -1.72
N LEU A 79 18.33 3.19 -2.53
CA LEU A 79 19.41 3.13 -3.50
C LEU A 79 20.74 2.75 -2.84
N ALA A 80 21.06 3.34 -1.68
CA ALA A 80 22.25 3.03 -0.90
C ALA A 80 22.40 1.54 -0.55
N LEU A 81 21.27 0.84 -0.35
CA LEU A 81 21.20 -0.57 0.05
C LEU A 81 21.08 -1.52 -1.14
N LEU A 82 20.49 -1.06 -2.25
CA LEU A 82 20.17 -1.86 -3.43
C LEU A 82 21.15 -1.65 -4.59
N LYS A 83 22.10 -0.72 -4.47
CA LYS A 83 23.02 -0.33 -5.56
C LYS A 83 23.72 -1.53 -6.22
N ASP A 84 24.12 -2.53 -5.43
CA ASP A 84 24.83 -3.71 -5.93
C ASP A 84 23.83 -4.64 -6.64
N ASP A 85 22.63 -4.81 -6.10
CA ASP A 85 21.57 -5.63 -6.68
C ASP A 85 21.07 -5.06 -8.01
N ILE A 86 20.90 -3.74 -8.14
CA ILE A 86 20.45 -3.12 -9.39
C ILE A 86 21.54 -3.12 -10.47
N THR A 87 22.82 -3.25 -10.09
CA THR A 87 23.91 -3.45 -11.06
C THR A 87 24.16 -4.90 -11.43
N SER A 88 23.44 -5.85 -10.82
CA SER A 88 23.57 -7.27 -11.14
C SER A 88 23.14 -7.56 -12.58
N LYS A 89 23.71 -8.63 -13.16
CA LYS A 89 23.36 -9.08 -14.51
C LYS A 89 21.85 -9.29 -14.64
N GLU A 90 21.25 -9.91 -13.64
CA GLU A 90 19.84 -10.31 -13.66
C GLU A 90 18.91 -9.10 -13.61
N PHE A 91 19.26 -8.06 -12.85
CA PHE A 91 18.48 -6.82 -12.85
C PHE A 91 18.64 -6.05 -14.17
N LEU A 92 19.84 -6.03 -14.75
CA LEU A 92 20.05 -5.39 -16.05
C LEU A 92 19.29 -6.11 -17.18
N GLU A 93 19.16 -7.43 -17.13
CA GLU A 93 18.31 -8.19 -18.07
C GLU A 93 16.82 -7.86 -17.90
N LEU A 94 16.34 -7.64 -16.68
CA LEU A 94 14.99 -7.11 -16.42
C LEU A 94 14.82 -5.71 -17.07
N LYS A 95 15.81 -4.82 -16.96
CA LYS A 95 15.74 -3.49 -17.60
C LYS A 95 15.66 -3.59 -19.12
N LYS A 96 16.48 -4.44 -19.74
CA LYS A 96 16.44 -4.73 -21.19
C LYS A 96 15.10 -5.32 -21.62
N PHE A 97 14.46 -6.14 -20.78
CA PHE A 97 13.10 -6.63 -21.03
C PHE A 97 12.08 -5.47 -21.09
N LEU A 98 12.09 -4.56 -20.10
CA LEU A 98 11.16 -3.41 -20.07
C LEU A 98 11.41 -2.41 -21.22
N ASP A 99 12.66 -2.27 -21.65
CA ASP A 99 13.00 -1.47 -22.82
C ASP A 99 12.46 -2.10 -24.11
N ARG A 100 12.51 -3.44 -24.24
CA ARG A 100 11.86 -4.15 -25.34
C ARG A 100 10.35 -4.00 -25.32
N GLU A 101 9.72 -4.09 -24.15
CA GLU A 101 8.28 -3.81 -24.00
C GLU A 101 7.92 -2.41 -24.51
N THR A 102 8.68 -1.40 -24.08
CA THR A 102 8.47 0.00 -24.50
C THR A 102 8.69 0.15 -26.01
N THR A 103 9.78 -0.40 -26.55
CA THR A 103 10.16 -0.28 -27.97
C THR A 103 9.17 -0.99 -28.88
N ALA A 104 8.57 -2.09 -28.41
CA ALA A 104 7.50 -2.80 -29.11
C ALA A 104 6.14 -2.09 -29.05
N GLY A 105 6.06 -0.91 -28.42
CA GLY A 105 4.81 -0.15 -28.29
C GLY A 105 3.82 -0.74 -27.27
N ARG A 106 4.27 -1.67 -26.42
CA ARG A 106 3.41 -2.27 -25.39
C ARG A 106 3.21 -1.28 -24.25
N LYS A 107 1.95 -0.98 -23.96
CA LYS A 107 1.58 -0.18 -22.80
C LYS A 107 1.65 -1.04 -21.55
N TRP A 108 2.33 -0.55 -20.53
CA TRP A 108 2.43 -1.19 -19.23
C TRP A 108 2.32 -0.18 -18.10
N PHE A 109 1.91 -0.66 -16.93
CA PHE A 109 1.68 0.10 -15.72
C PHE A 109 2.63 -0.31 -14.60
N PRO A 110 2.83 0.55 -13.59
CA PRO A 110 2.41 1.95 -13.56
C PRO A 110 3.20 2.81 -14.57
N PRO A 111 2.88 4.11 -14.76
CA PRO A 111 3.79 5.04 -15.43
C PRO A 111 5.22 4.91 -14.88
N LYS A 112 6.24 5.11 -15.73
CA LYS A 112 7.64 4.78 -15.41
C LYS A 112 8.08 5.44 -14.11
N GLU A 113 7.79 6.72 -13.94
CA GLU A 113 8.09 7.53 -12.76
C GLU A 113 7.48 7.00 -11.45
N ASP A 114 6.39 6.24 -11.55
CA ASP A 114 5.66 5.70 -10.42
C ASP A 114 6.15 4.31 -10.00
N VAL A 115 6.96 3.61 -10.81
CA VAL A 115 7.43 2.23 -10.50
C VAL A 115 8.07 2.12 -9.11
N TYR A 116 8.80 3.16 -8.68
CA TYR A 116 9.48 3.21 -7.38
C TYR A 116 8.80 4.09 -6.33
N SER A 117 7.51 4.45 -6.51
CA SER A 117 6.76 5.27 -5.55
C SER A 117 6.77 4.71 -4.13
N TRP A 118 6.70 3.38 -3.98
CA TRP A 118 6.83 2.70 -2.67
C TRP A 118 8.07 3.13 -1.88
N SER A 119 9.19 3.37 -2.56
CA SER A 119 10.47 3.71 -1.92
C SER A 119 10.49 5.15 -1.41
N ARG A 120 9.78 6.05 -2.12
CA ARG A 120 9.72 7.49 -1.82
C ARG A 120 8.71 7.80 -0.74
N HIS A 121 7.56 7.12 -0.76
CA HIS A 121 6.57 7.22 0.30
C HIS A 121 7.03 6.56 1.60
N THR A 122 7.78 5.46 1.50
CA THR A 122 8.32 4.77 2.67
C THR A 122 9.84 4.63 2.58
N PRO A 123 10.61 5.68 2.93
CA PRO A 123 12.06 5.59 3.07
C PRO A 123 12.46 4.43 3.99
N PHE A 124 13.62 3.81 3.73
CA PHE A 124 14.06 2.59 4.41
C PHE A 124 14.00 2.69 5.95
N HIS A 125 14.38 3.84 6.50
CA HIS A 125 14.42 4.06 7.95
C HIS A 125 13.03 4.26 8.58
N ASN A 126 12.01 4.56 7.78
CA ASN A 126 10.63 4.77 8.22
C ASN A 126 9.78 3.49 8.15
N VAL A 127 10.30 2.39 7.61
CA VAL A 127 9.57 1.12 7.51
C VAL A 127 9.22 0.60 8.90
N LYS A 128 7.91 0.43 9.14
CA LYS A 128 7.29 -0.15 10.35
C LYS A 128 6.48 -1.40 10.01
N VAL A 129 5.74 -1.36 8.90
CA VAL A 129 4.93 -2.46 8.37
C VAL A 129 5.32 -2.71 6.91
N VAL A 130 5.31 -3.96 6.47
CA VAL A 130 5.43 -4.36 5.06
C VAL A 130 4.15 -5.10 4.67
N ILE A 131 3.45 -4.61 3.64
CA ILE A 131 2.31 -5.30 3.03
C ILE A 131 2.76 -5.79 1.66
N VAL A 132 2.64 -7.10 1.42
CA VAL A 132 3.07 -7.74 0.18
C VAL A 132 1.87 -7.95 -0.75
N GLY A 133 1.87 -7.26 -1.89
CA GLY A 133 0.95 -7.51 -3.01
C GLY A 133 1.58 -8.43 -4.06
N GLN A 134 0.77 -8.91 -5.00
CA GLN A 134 1.25 -9.73 -6.12
C GLN A 134 1.78 -8.84 -7.25
N ASP A 135 0.86 -8.22 -7.97
CA ASP A 135 1.13 -7.41 -9.16
C ASP A 135 0.43 -6.05 -9.06
N PRO A 136 0.86 -5.04 -9.84
CA PRO A 136 0.10 -3.80 -9.98
C PRO A 136 -1.26 -4.08 -10.63
N TYR A 137 -2.23 -3.21 -10.37
CA TYR A 137 -3.47 -3.22 -11.14
C TYR A 137 -3.19 -2.92 -12.62
N HIS A 138 -3.79 -3.72 -13.50
CA HIS A 138 -3.48 -3.72 -14.94
C HIS A 138 -4.45 -2.87 -15.78
N ASN A 139 -5.44 -2.18 -15.20
CA ASN A 139 -6.28 -1.26 -15.96
C ASN A 139 -5.81 0.19 -15.86
N ASP A 140 -6.31 1.00 -16.78
CA ASP A 140 -6.02 2.41 -16.89
C ASP A 140 -6.25 3.18 -15.60
N ARG A 141 -5.27 4.04 -15.25
CA ARG A 141 -5.33 4.96 -14.11
C ARG A 141 -5.52 4.28 -12.74
N GLN A 142 -5.19 2.99 -12.64
CA GLN A 142 -5.22 2.27 -11.37
C GLN A 142 -3.86 2.28 -10.67
N ALA A 143 -2.86 1.60 -11.24
CA ALA A 143 -1.56 1.43 -10.60
C ALA A 143 -0.74 2.73 -10.56
N HIS A 144 -0.13 2.97 -9.39
CA HIS A 144 0.76 4.12 -9.15
C HIS A 144 1.97 3.78 -8.26
N GLY A 145 2.37 2.51 -8.27
CA GLY A 145 3.57 2.02 -7.59
C GLY A 145 3.41 1.69 -6.11
N LEU A 146 2.17 1.63 -5.60
CA LEU A 146 1.84 1.16 -4.25
C LEU A 146 0.89 -0.05 -4.34
N ALA A 147 1.23 -1.14 -3.66
CA ALA A 147 0.37 -2.32 -3.58
C ALA A 147 -1.04 -1.97 -3.09
N PHE A 148 -2.08 -2.63 -3.61
CA PHE A 148 -3.50 -2.44 -3.27
C PHE A 148 -4.08 -1.02 -3.47
N SER A 149 -3.28 -0.02 -3.83
CA SER A 149 -3.73 1.36 -3.92
C SER A 149 -4.05 1.78 -5.35
N VAL A 150 -5.09 2.60 -5.50
CA VAL A 150 -5.47 3.25 -6.76
C VAL A 150 -5.59 4.77 -6.61
N ARG A 151 -5.33 5.52 -7.67
CA ARG A 151 -5.50 6.98 -7.69
C ARG A 151 -6.97 7.37 -7.88
N PRO A 152 -7.45 8.48 -7.28
CA PRO A 152 -8.71 9.08 -7.67
C PRO A 152 -8.72 9.39 -9.18
N PRO A 153 -9.88 9.30 -9.85
CA PRO A 153 -11.21 9.01 -9.30
C PRO A 153 -11.54 7.50 -9.24
N THR A 154 -10.57 6.61 -9.48
CA THR A 154 -10.79 5.16 -9.50
C THR A 154 -11.33 4.68 -8.14
N PRO A 155 -12.49 4.01 -8.10
CA PRO A 155 -13.00 3.41 -6.88
C PRO A 155 -12.07 2.32 -6.35
N ALA A 156 -12.09 2.09 -5.04
CA ALA A 156 -11.41 0.99 -4.39
C ALA A 156 -11.78 -0.34 -5.07
N PRO A 157 -10.79 -1.12 -5.55
CA PRO A 157 -11.05 -2.45 -6.12
C PRO A 157 -11.59 -3.43 -5.07
N PRO A 158 -12.19 -4.57 -5.48
CA PRO A 158 -12.83 -5.50 -4.54
C PRO A 158 -11.94 -5.94 -3.36
N SER A 159 -10.67 -6.27 -3.63
CA SER A 159 -9.71 -6.62 -2.57
C SER A 159 -9.51 -5.49 -1.56
N LEU A 160 -9.44 -4.23 -2.02
CA LEU A 160 -9.28 -3.09 -1.12
C LEU A 160 -10.55 -2.82 -0.32
N LYS A 161 -11.74 -2.99 -0.90
CA LYS A 161 -13.00 -2.94 -0.15
C LYS A 161 -13.01 -3.96 0.98
N ASN A 162 -12.51 -5.17 0.73
CA ASN A 162 -12.40 -6.22 1.75
C ASN A 162 -11.39 -5.86 2.84
N MET A 163 -10.28 -5.20 2.51
CA MET A 163 -9.36 -4.62 3.50
C MET A 163 -10.06 -3.58 4.38
N TYR A 164 -10.93 -2.74 3.82
CA TYR A 164 -11.73 -1.79 4.62
C TYR A 164 -12.72 -2.47 5.56
N ILE A 165 -13.33 -3.58 5.15
CA ILE A 165 -14.22 -4.38 6.01
C ILE A 165 -13.43 -4.96 7.20
N ALA A 166 -12.28 -5.58 6.95
CA ALA A 166 -11.42 -6.11 8.01
C ALA A 166 -10.93 -4.99 8.94
N LEU A 167 -10.50 -3.86 8.37
CA LEU A 167 -10.05 -2.70 9.14
C LEU A 167 -11.16 -2.10 10.02
N LYS A 168 -12.42 -2.07 9.53
CA LYS A 168 -13.58 -1.61 10.30
C LYS A 168 -13.89 -2.52 11.49
N LYS A 169 -13.64 -3.83 11.36
CA LYS A 169 -13.77 -4.79 12.47
C LYS A 169 -12.69 -4.55 13.54
N ASP A 170 -11.46 -4.27 13.10
CA ASP A 170 -10.34 -3.94 14.01
C ASP A 170 -10.51 -2.58 14.69
N TYR A 171 -11.01 -1.58 13.94
CA TYR A 171 -11.22 -0.21 14.36
C TYR A 171 -12.65 0.23 14.02
N PRO A 172 -13.63 0.04 14.92
CA PRO A 172 -15.03 0.43 14.67
C PRO A 172 -15.21 1.93 14.36
N THR A 173 -14.25 2.79 14.72
CA THR A 173 -14.23 4.22 14.39
C THR A 173 -13.75 4.52 12.97
N PHE A 174 -13.12 3.55 12.27
CA PHE A 174 -12.66 3.73 10.90
C PHE A 174 -13.85 4.07 9.97
N VAL A 175 -13.65 5.02 9.07
CA VAL A 175 -14.62 5.36 8.04
C VAL A 175 -13.92 5.22 6.68
N PRO A 176 -14.47 4.44 5.74
CA PRO A 176 -13.94 4.40 4.38
C PRO A 176 -13.88 5.79 3.75
N PRO A 177 -12.89 6.07 2.89
CA PRO A 177 -12.76 7.38 2.27
C PRO A 177 -13.99 7.72 1.39
N PRO A 178 -14.31 9.02 1.24
CA PRO A 178 -15.43 9.46 0.40
C PRO A 178 -15.23 9.03 -1.06
N ASN A 179 -16.32 9.06 -1.84
CA ASN A 179 -16.34 8.68 -3.26
C ASN A 179 -15.85 7.26 -3.54
N ARG A 180 -15.90 6.36 -2.54
CA ARG A 180 -15.38 4.99 -2.61
C ARG A 180 -13.88 4.98 -2.98
N GLY A 181 -13.10 5.97 -2.53
CA GLY A 181 -11.70 6.13 -2.92
C GLY A 181 -10.80 4.96 -2.49
N GLY A 182 -9.67 4.76 -3.20
CA GLY A 182 -8.72 3.69 -2.93
C GLY A 182 -7.25 4.14 -2.76
N LEU A 183 -7.03 5.42 -2.45
CA LEU A 183 -5.70 5.98 -2.30
C LEU A 183 -5.13 5.67 -0.91
N LEU A 184 -4.02 4.92 -0.85
CA LEU A 184 -3.37 4.46 0.38
C LEU A 184 -2.03 5.15 0.65
N THR A 185 -1.71 6.21 -0.10
CA THR A 185 -0.57 7.09 0.17
C THR A 185 -0.45 7.50 1.64
N PRO A 186 -1.55 7.84 2.36
CA PRO A 186 -1.45 8.15 3.79
C PRO A 186 -0.85 7.01 4.64
N TRP A 187 -1.12 5.74 4.32
CA TRP A 187 -0.51 4.61 5.02
C TRP A 187 0.97 4.50 4.70
N ALA A 188 1.33 4.66 3.42
CA ALA A 188 2.72 4.57 2.97
C ALA A 188 3.60 5.63 3.64
N ASP A 189 3.13 6.88 3.70
CA ASP A 189 3.81 7.99 4.37
C ASP A 189 3.95 7.80 5.89
N ARG A 190 3.09 6.96 6.49
CA ARG A 190 3.12 6.61 7.93
C ARG A 190 4.01 5.42 8.25
N GLY A 191 4.74 4.87 7.28
CA GLY A 191 5.71 3.79 7.48
C GLY A 191 5.24 2.41 7.02
N VAL A 192 4.16 2.34 6.23
CA VAL A 192 3.67 1.08 5.64
C VAL A 192 4.29 0.90 4.24
N LEU A 193 5.28 0.03 4.12
CA LEU A 193 5.87 -0.33 2.84
C LEU A 193 4.88 -1.18 2.02
N MET A 194 4.21 -0.55 1.04
CA MET A 194 3.23 -1.18 0.15
C MET A 194 3.93 -1.75 -1.10
N LEU A 195 4.39 -3.01 -1.04
CA LEU A 195 5.28 -3.58 -2.05
C LEU A 195 4.61 -4.73 -2.82
N ASN A 196 4.49 -4.58 -4.14
CA ASN A 196 4.11 -5.71 -5.00
C ASN A 196 5.32 -6.61 -5.27
N THR A 197 5.11 -7.92 -5.47
CA THR A 197 6.18 -8.84 -5.88
C THR A 197 6.65 -8.60 -7.30
N CYS A 198 5.74 -8.24 -8.21
CA CYS A 198 6.05 -7.69 -9.52
C CYS A 198 5.77 -6.18 -9.52
N LEU A 199 6.69 -5.35 -10.03
CA LEU A 199 6.51 -3.88 -9.97
C LEU A 199 5.87 -3.28 -11.22
N THR A 200 5.67 -4.08 -12.27
CA THR A 200 5.10 -3.63 -13.54
C THR A 200 4.19 -4.69 -14.14
N VAL A 201 3.25 -4.30 -14.98
CA VAL A 201 2.33 -5.22 -15.67
C VAL A 201 1.89 -4.59 -16.99
N ARG A 202 1.69 -5.37 -18.06
CA ARG A 202 1.06 -4.83 -19.28
C ARG A 202 -0.37 -4.39 -19.01
N ALA A 203 -0.83 -3.43 -19.79
CA ALA A 203 -2.21 -3.00 -19.74
C ALA A 203 -3.12 -4.19 -20.11
N HIS A 204 -4.11 -4.46 -19.26
CA HIS A 204 -5.12 -5.50 -19.43
C HIS A 204 -4.62 -6.95 -19.48
N GLU A 205 -3.35 -7.21 -19.16
CA GLU A 205 -2.79 -8.57 -19.08
C GLU A 205 -2.16 -8.77 -17.69
N ALA A 206 -2.92 -9.32 -16.73
CA ALA A 206 -2.42 -9.67 -15.41
C ALA A 206 -1.23 -10.65 -15.51
N ASN A 207 -0.29 -10.62 -14.56
CA ASN A 207 0.89 -11.52 -14.51
C ASN A 207 1.82 -11.49 -15.73
N SER A 208 1.60 -10.60 -16.71
CA SER A 208 2.36 -10.52 -17.98
C SER A 208 3.86 -10.27 -17.82
N HIS A 209 4.28 -9.65 -16.71
CA HIS A 209 5.68 -9.39 -16.38
C HIS A 209 6.22 -10.31 -15.27
N SER A 210 5.46 -11.36 -14.89
CA SER A 210 5.91 -12.35 -13.93
C SER A 210 7.15 -13.11 -14.44
N ASN A 211 7.99 -13.54 -13.51
CA ASN A 211 9.23 -14.27 -13.76
C ASN A 211 10.24 -13.53 -14.66
N ARG A 212 10.09 -12.21 -14.80
CA ARG A 212 11.04 -11.37 -15.57
C ARG A 212 12.15 -10.76 -14.72
N GLY A 213 12.14 -10.99 -13.40
CA GLY A 213 13.21 -10.62 -12.48
C GLY A 213 12.77 -9.71 -11.33
N TRP A 214 11.56 -9.15 -11.40
CA TRP A 214 11.03 -8.31 -10.32
C TRP A 214 10.93 -9.06 -9.00
N GLU A 215 10.54 -10.32 -9.02
CA GLU A 215 10.37 -11.16 -7.83
C GLU A 215 11.66 -11.35 -7.06
N ARG A 216 12.80 -11.40 -7.75
CA ARG A 216 14.11 -11.49 -7.12
C ARG A 216 14.48 -10.15 -6.48
N PHE A 217 14.24 -9.06 -7.19
CA PHE A 217 14.49 -7.71 -6.70
C PHE A 217 13.63 -7.37 -5.47
N THR A 218 12.34 -7.67 -5.50
CA THR A 218 11.40 -7.40 -4.40
C THR A 218 11.61 -8.34 -3.22
N GLN A 219 12.03 -9.59 -3.46
CA GLN A 219 12.51 -10.46 -2.37
C GLN A 219 13.73 -9.85 -1.67
N LYS A 220 14.69 -9.29 -2.42
CA LYS A 220 15.85 -8.63 -1.82
C LYS A 220 15.45 -7.45 -0.93
N ILE A 221 14.43 -6.69 -1.33
CA ILE A 221 13.88 -5.60 -0.50
C ILE A 221 13.33 -6.14 0.82
N ILE A 222 12.53 -7.22 0.79
CA ILE A 222 11.99 -7.87 1.98
C ILE A 222 13.13 -8.38 2.89
N ASP A 223 14.13 -9.03 2.30
CA ASP A 223 15.29 -9.56 3.02
C ASP A 223 16.12 -8.44 3.67
N LEU A 224 16.33 -7.32 2.97
CA LEU A 224 17.01 -6.15 3.51
C LEU A 224 16.24 -5.55 4.69
N VAL A 225 14.91 -5.44 4.61
CA VAL A 225 14.09 -4.99 5.73
C VAL A 225 14.27 -5.93 6.92
N ALA A 226 14.14 -7.24 6.73
CA ALA A 226 14.31 -8.22 7.80
C ALA A 226 15.72 -8.18 8.42
N GLN A 227 16.75 -8.06 7.58
CA GLN A 227 18.13 -8.07 8.04
C GLN A 227 18.52 -6.78 8.78
N LYS A 228 18.14 -5.61 8.25
CA LYS A 228 18.69 -4.31 8.65
C LYS A 228 17.77 -3.53 9.61
N ARG A 229 16.47 -3.84 9.70
CA ARG A 229 15.56 -3.21 10.68
C ARG A 229 15.63 -3.94 12.02
N THR A 230 16.67 -3.67 12.79
CA THR A 230 16.99 -4.37 14.05
C THR A 230 15.94 -4.19 15.16
N ARG A 231 15.24 -3.05 15.19
CA ARG A 231 14.09 -2.84 16.08
C ARG A 231 12.88 -3.71 15.72
N GLY A 232 12.90 -4.39 14.58
CA GLY A 232 11.84 -5.29 14.12
C GLY A 232 10.74 -4.55 13.35
N VAL A 233 10.01 -5.27 12.52
CA VAL A 233 8.91 -4.71 11.70
C VAL A 233 7.79 -5.74 11.62
N VAL A 234 6.59 -5.31 11.24
CA VAL A 234 5.46 -6.20 10.98
C VAL A 234 5.43 -6.55 9.49
N PHE A 235 5.36 -7.83 9.15
CA PHE A 235 5.11 -8.32 7.79
C PHE A 235 3.68 -8.84 7.70
N MET A 236 2.87 -8.24 6.83
CA MET A 236 1.53 -8.72 6.48
C MET A 236 1.60 -9.39 5.11
N ALA A 237 1.39 -10.71 5.12
CA ALA A 237 1.49 -11.55 3.94
C ALA A 237 0.18 -12.32 3.74
N TRP A 238 -0.67 -11.81 2.85
CA TRP A 238 -2.00 -12.35 2.60
C TRP A 238 -2.02 -13.22 1.35
N GLY A 239 -2.49 -14.46 1.50
CA GLY A 239 -2.47 -15.48 0.46
C GLY A 239 -1.16 -16.27 0.39
N THR A 240 -1.22 -17.43 -0.23
CA THR A 240 -0.09 -18.36 -0.36
C THR A 240 1.15 -17.72 -1.03
N PRO A 241 1.03 -16.95 -2.13
CA PRO A 241 2.19 -16.34 -2.78
C PRO A 241 2.96 -15.39 -1.86
N ALA A 242 2.26 -14.46 -1.19
CA ALA A 242 2.86 -13.54 -0.23
C ALA A 242 3.44 -14.30 0.98
N GLY A 243 2.72 -15.32 1.46
CA GLY A 243 3.15 -16.14 2.59
C GLY A 243 4.48 -16.84 2.36
N LYS A 244 4.73 -17.34 1.14
CA LYS A 244 6.02 -17.95 0.74
C LYS A 244 7.20 -16.99 0.86
N ARG A 245 7.00 -15.68 0.62
CA ARG A 245 8.05 -14.65 0.64
C ARG A 245 8.58 -14.33 2.03
N VAL A 246 7.79 -14.59 3.07
CA VAL A 246 8.12 -14.23 4.46
C VAL A 246 8.52 -15.43 5.33
N GLN A 247 8.55 -16.65 4.77
CA GLN A 247 8.80 -17.89 5.55
C GLN A 247 10.15 -17.91 6.28
N LYS A 248 11.17 -17.29 5.70
CA LYS A 248 12.54 -17.28 6.23
C LYS A 248 12.82 -16.14 7.19
N ILE A 249 11.83 -15.27 7.45
CA ILE A 249 12.00 -14.11 8.32
C ILE A 249 12.05 -14.56 9.78
N ASP A 250 12.98 -13.98 10.54
CA ASP A 250 13.15 -14.23 11.97
C ASP A 250 11.94 -13.74 12.78
N LYS A 251 11.11 -14.69 13.21
CA LYS A 251 9.91 -14.45 14.03
C LYS A 251 10.19 -13.97 15.45
N GLN A 252 11.43 -14.09 15.95
CA GLN A 252 11.79 -13.53 17.26
C GLN A 252 12.00 -12.01 17.17
N ARG A 253 12.42 -11.53 15.99
CA ARG A 253 12.68 -10.10 15.76
C ARG A 253 11.49 -9.38 15.14
N HIS A 254 10.78 -10.04 14.22
CA HIS A 254 9.69 -9.45 13.45
C HIS A 254 8.36 -10.12 13.78
N LEU A 255 7.27 -9.37 13.63
CA LEU A 255 5.95 -9.96 13.64
C LEU A 255 5.58 -10.38 12.22
N ILE A 256 5.11 -11.61 12.03
CA ILE A 256 4.61 -12.11 10.75
C ILE A 256 3.14 -12.43 10.90
N LEU A 257 2.29 -11.74 10.14
CA LEU A 257 0.85 -11.90 10.12
C LEU A 257 0.44 -12.47 8.76
N GLN A 258 -0.16 -13.67 8.77
CA GLN A 258 -0.54 -14.39 7.56
C GLN A 258 -2.02 -14.76 7.62
N SER A 259 -2.72 -14.60 6.50
CA SER A 259 -4.11 -15.00 6.32
C SER A 259 -4.35 -15.32 4.84
N VAL A 260 -5.57 -15.71 4.49
CA VAL A 260 -6.02 -15.79 3.09
C VAL A 260 -5.96 -14.42 2.41
N HIS A 261 -5.96 -14.38 1.07
CA HIS A 261 -5.89 -13.12 0.34
C HIS A 261 -7.22 -12.31 0.50
N PRO A 262 -7.19 -10.96 0.48
CA PRO A 262 -8.40 -10.12 0.50
C PRO A 262 -9.28 -10.22 -0.75
N SER A 263 -8.90 -10.97 -1.78
CA SER A 263 -9.73 -11.16 -2.99
C SER A 263 -11.10 -11.72 -2.63
N PRO A 264 -12.19 -11.34 -3.34
CA PRO A 264 -13.51 -11.93 -3.17
C PRO A 264 -13.51 -13.47 -3.14
N LEU A 265 -12.61 -14.11 -3.91
CA LEU A 265 -12.49 -15.57 -4.00
C LEU A 265 -12.06 -16.23 -2.68
N SER A 266 -11.41 -15.50 -1.77
CA SER A 266 -10.85 -16.07 -0.55
C SER A 266 -11.17 -15.30 0.72
N ALA A 267 -11.65 -14.05 0.66
CA ALA A 267 -11.77 -13.19 1.83
C ALA A 267 -12.71 -13.75 2.92
N SER A 268 -13.80 -14.42 2.51
CA SER A 268 -14.74 -15.08 3.42
C SER A 268 -14.13 -16.26 4.19
N ARG A 269 -12.99 -16.80 3.75
CA ARG A 269 -12.29 -17.93 4.39
C ARG A 269 -11.42 -17.50 5.59
N GLY A 270 -11.59 -16.29 6.09
CA GLY A 270 -10.94 -15.81 7.32
C GLY A 270 -10.15 -14.50 7.20
N PHE A 271 -10.21 -13.79 6.06
CA PHE A 271 -9.54 -12.49 5.95
C PHE A 271 -10.23 -11.43 6.81
N PHE A 272 -11.57 -11.40 6.81
CA PHE A 272 -12.34 -10.37 7.52
C PHE A 272 -12.13 -10.39 9.04
N ASP A 273 -11.82 -11.55 9.61
CA ASP A 273 -11.70 -11.75 11.05
C ASP A 273 -10.24 -11.94 11.50
N CYS A 274 -9.27 -11.59 10.63
CA CYS A 274 -7.86 -11.87 10.91
C CYS A 274 -7.25 -10.99 12.00
N GLY A 275 -7.80 -9.82 12.30
CA GLY A 275 -7.27 -8.94 13.37
C GLY A 275 -5.96 -8.21 13.02
N HIS A 276 -5.49 -8.30 11.78
CA HIS A 276 -4.10 -7.96 11.46
C HIS A 276 -3.73 -6.49 11.70
N PHE A 277 -4.62 -5.53 11.43
CA PHE A 277 -4.31 -4.11 11.58
C PHE A 277 -4.15 -3.75 13.05
N LYS A 278 -5.04 -4.29 13.89
CA LYS A 278 -4.98 -4.14 15.36
C LYS A 278 -3.74 -4.82 15.94
N MET A 279 -3.51 -6.10 15.60
CA MET A 279 -2.34 -6.85 16.07
C MET A 279 -1.01 -6.18 15.68
N ALA A 280 -0.94 -5.59 14.48
CA ALA A 280 0.23 -4.86 14.05
C ALA A 280 0.49 -3.63 14.93
N ASN A 281 -0.53 -2.83 15.22
CA ASN A 281 -0.38 -1.66 16.08
C ASN A 281 -0.06 -2.02 17.52
N GLU A 282 -0.71 -3.04 18.11
CA GLU A 282 -0.39 -3.52 19.46
C GLU A 282 1.10 -3.92 19.57
N TRP A 283 1.61 -4.65 18.58
CA TRP A 283 3.01 -5.04 18.53
C TRP A 283 3.95 -3.86 18.32
N LEU A 284 3.60 -2.93 17.42
CA LEU A 284 4.39 -1.73 17.16
C LEU A 284 4.46 -0.84 18.40
N ILE A 285 3.36 -0.61 19.10
CA ILE A 285 3.31 0.17 20.34
C ILE A 285 4.22 -0.46 21.38
N LYS A 286 4.13 -1.78 21.58
CA LYS A 286 5.00 -2.50 22.52
C LYS A 286 6.50 -2.35 22.18
N ARG A 287 6.84 -2.22 20.90
CA ARG A 287 8.24 -2.19 20.40
C ARG A 287 8.81 -0.77 20.23
N TYR A 288 7.95 0.21 19.97
CA TYR A 288 8.32 1.57 19.57
C TYR A 288 7.71 2.67 20.44
N GLY A 289 6.82 2.34 21.38
CA GLY A 289 5.96 3.30 22.06
C GLY A 289 4.85 3.82 21.14
N ASP A 290 4.11 4.83 21.59
CA ASP A 290 2.94 5.38 20.88
C ASP A 290 3.29 5.93 19.48
N GLU A 291 4.53 6.40 19.30
CA GLU A 291 5.09 6.83 18.00
C GLU A 291 5.20 5.69 16.97
N GLY A 292 5.17 4.44 17.43
CA GLY A 292 5.14 3.25 16.59
C GLY A 292 3.82 3.05 15.86
N GLU A 293 2.72 3.46 16.48
CA GLU A 293 1.36 3.20 16.00
C GLU A 293 1.12 3.81 14.61
N ILE A 294 0.56 3.01 13.71
CA ILE A 294 0.06 3.45 12.41
C ILE A 294 -1.36 3.95 12.58
N ASP A 295 -1.60 5.22 12.24
CA ASP A 295 -2.95 5.69 11.99
C ASP A 295 -3.44 5.11 10.67
N TRP A 296 -4.53 4.35 10.67
CA TRP A 296 -5.11 3.71 9.50
C TRP A 296 -6.20 4.56 8.84
N ALA A 297 -6.54 5.74 9.38
CA ALA A 297 -7.50 6.64 8.74
C ALA A 297 -6.98 7.18 7.40
N LEU A 298 -7.85 7.23 6.39
CA LEU A 298 -7.48 7.68 5.04
C LEU A 298 -7.98 9.09 4.71
N THR A 299 -8.84 9.66 5.56
CA THR A 299 -9.40 10.99 5.37
C THR A 299 -8.65 12.01 6.24
N PRO A 300 -8.21 13.16 5.69
CA PRO A 300 -7.60 14.22 6.48
C PRO A 300 -8.49 14.65 7.64
N GLY A 301 -7.90 14.83 8.83
CA GLY A 301 -8.62 15.24 10.04
C GLY A 301 -9.35 14.11 10.78
N VAL A 302 -9.38 12.90 10.23
CA VAL A 302 -9.90 11.70 10.92
C VAL A 302 -8.72 10.84 11.38
N THR A 303 -8.86 10.15 12.51
CA THR A 303 -7.85 9.25 13.06
C THR A 303 -8.45 7.94 13.54
N THR A 304 -7.71 6.84 13.41
CA THR A 304 -8.03 5.57 14.08
C THR A 304 -7.27 5.38 15.40
N LYS A 305 -6.37 6.29 15.75
CA LYS A 305 -5.65 6.24 17.02
C LYS A 305 -6.63 6.45 18.17
N ALA A 306 -6.37 5.80 19.30
CA ALA A 306 -7.12 6.10 20.51
C ALA A 306 -6.91 7.57 20.89
N VAL A 307 -7.99 8.29 21.20
CA VAL A 307 -7.85 9.62 21.80
C VAL A 307 -7.16 9.40 23.14
N ALA A 308 -5.93 9.91 23.29
CA ALA A 308 -5.27 9.92 24.59
C ALA A 308 -6.24 10.59 25.56
N ALA A 309 -6.74 9.83 26.54
CA ALA A 309 -7.62 10.38 27.56
C ALA A 309 -6.80 11.45 28.30
N THR A 310 -6.98 12.70 27.92
CA THR A 310 -6.62 13.83 28.77
C THR A 310 -7.45 13.67 30.02
N VAL A 311 -6.83 13.12 31.06
CA VAL A 311 -7.37 13.09 32.41
C VAL A 311 -7.40 14.54 32.89
N ALA A 312 -8.43 15.27 32.48
CA ALA A 312 -8.86 16.47 33.19
C ALA A 312 -9.55 15.97 34.47
N GLY A 313 -8.78 15.92 35.54
CA GLY A 313 -9.30 15.68 36.88
C GLY A 313 -10.28 16.78 37.26
N ALA A 314 -11.57 16.47 37.17
CA ALA A 314 -12.62 17.19 37.87
C ALA A 314 -13.13 16.28 38.98
N SER A 315 -12.62 16.54 40.18
CA SER A 315 -13.11 16.00 41.44
C SER A 315 -14.59 16.37 41.63
N VAL A 316 -15.46 15.38 41.76
CA VAL A 316 -16.76 15.55 42.42
C VAL A 316 -17.01 14.34 43.32
N ASN A 317 -17.11 14.63 44.61
CA ASN A 317 -17.61 13.80 45.71
C ASN A 317 -18.79 12.93 45.24
N GLY A 318 -18.84 11.62 45.48
CA GLY A 318 -18.80 11.00 46.80
C GLY A 318 -20.21 10.59 47.19
N THR A 319 -20.62 9.36 46.88
CA THR A 319 -21.65 8.66 47.67
C THR A 319 -21.41 7.15 47.58
N LYS A 320 -21.22 6.55 48.76
CA LYS A 320 -21.01 5.13 49.00
C LYS A 320 -22.28 4.34 48.67
N SER A 321 -22.12 3.15 48.09
CA SER A 321 -23.01 2.03 48.41
C SER A 321 -22.30 0.69 48.25
N ALA A 322 -22.77 -0.27 49.03
CA ALA A 322 -22.00 -1.33 49.66
C ALA A 322 -21.82 -2.62 48.83
N LYS A 323 -20.83 -3.40 49.29
CA LYS A 323 -20.53 -4.81 48.99
C LYS A 323 -21.75 -5.74 48.96
N ALA A 324 -21.71 -6.72 48.06
CA ALA A 324 -22.08 -8.10 48.36
C ALA A 324 -21.20 -9.07 47.54
N GLU A 325 -20.29 -9.75 48.23
CA GLU A 325 -19.57 -10.94 47.78
C GLU A 325 -20.51 -12.15 47.93
N VAL A 326 -20.59 -13.01 46.92
CA VAL A 326 -20.99 -14.41 47.09
C VAL A 326 -19.93 -15.28 46.44
N LYS A 327 -19.25 -16.05 47.30
CA LYS A 327 -18.40 -17.19 46.96
C LYS A 327 -19.30 -18.39 46.73
N GLU A 328 -18.98 -19.20 45.73
CA GLU A 328 -19.24 -20.63 45.82
C GLU A 328 -18.07 -21.39 45.18
N GLU A 329 -17.60 -22.39 45.92
CA GLU A 329 -16.41 -23.20 45.68
C GLU A 329 -16.82 -24.63 45.31
N VAL A 330 -16.11 -25.18 44.32
CA VAL A 330 -15.63 -26.58 44.25
C VAL A 330 -16.63 -27.70 43.87
N LYS A 331 -16.37 -28.34 42.71
CA LYS A 331 -15.84 -29.73 42.71
C LYS A 331 -15.21 -30.14 41.38
N SER A 332 -13.97 -30.59 41.51
CA SER A 332 -13.17 -31.38 40.60
C SER A 332 -13.74 -32.78 40.37
N GLU A 333 -13.67 -33.29 39.15
CA GLU A 333 -13.49 -34.72 38.92
C GLU A 333 -12.49 -34.97 37.78
N VAL A 334 -11.44 -35.71 38.15
CA VAL A 334 -10.39 -36.27 37.30
C VAL A 334 -10.86 -37.66 36.86
N ARG A 335 -10.76 -37.97 35.56
CA ARG A 335 -10.64 -39.37 35.11
C ARG A 335 -9.51 -39.49 34.09
N LYS A 336 -8.63 -40.46 34.38
CA LYS A 336 -7.46 -40.90 33.63
C LYS A 336 -7.83 -41.80 32.44
N GLU A 337 -7.01 -41.65 31.39
CA GLU A 337 -6.41 -42.66 30.49
C GLU A 337 -7.31 -43.65 29.72
N VAL A 338 -7.07 -43.82 28.41
CA VAL A 338 -6.32 -44.97 27.83
C VAL A 338 -5.99 -44.71 26.34
N ASN A 339 -4.79 -45.16 25.97
CA ASN A 339 -4.15 -45.29 24.66
C ASN A 339 -5.02 -45.80 23.49
N GLY A 340 -4.65 -45.38 22.27
CA GLY A 340 -5.10 -46.02 21.03
C GLY A 340 -4.37 -45.49 19.79
N SER A 341 -3.17 -46.01 19.54
CA SER A 341 -2.40 -45.82 18.31
C SER A 341 -3.11 -46.48 17.12
N THR A 342 -3.23 -45.78 15.98
CA THR A 342 -3.21 -46.44 14.68
C THR A 342 -2.58 -45.53 13.63
N ALA A 343 -1.40 -45.96 13.16
CA ALA A 343 -0.74 -45.43 11.99
C ALA A 343 -1.48 -45.88 10.72
N VAL A 344 -1.76 -44.96 9.81
CA VAL A 344 -2.07 -45.30 8.41
C VAL A 344 -1.08 -44.59 7.51
N LYS A 345 -0.30 -45.41 6.83
CA LYS A 345 0.69 -45.10 5.81
C LYS A 345 -0.02 -45.19 4.47
N VAL A 346 -0.16 -44.10 3.72
CA VAL A 346 -0.49 -44.17 2.29
C VAL A 346 0.41 -43.25 1.48
N THR A 347 0.81 -43.85 0.37
CA THR A 347 1.80 -43.57 -0.65
C THR A 347 1.73 -42.21 -1.36
N LYS A 348 2.93 -41.81 -1.77
CA LYS A 348 3.30 -40.71 -2.66
C LYS A 348 2.69 -40.90 -4.07
N THR A 349 2.01 -39.88 -4.57
CA THR A 349 1.82 -39.67 -6.02
C THR A 349 2.27 -38.25 -6.35
N VAL A 350 3.28 -38.16 -7.19
CA VAL A 350 3.78 -36.92 -7.79
C VAL A 350 2.82 -36.55 -8.92
N LYS A 351 2.25 -35.35 -8.87
CA LYS A 351 1.64 -34.69 -10.04
C LYS A 351 2.34 -33.35 -10.23
N THR A 352 3.09 -33.27 -11.31
CA THR A 352 3.49 -32.04 -11.99
C THR A 352 2.32 -31.64 -12.88
N GLU A 353 1.65 -30.53 -12.58
CA GLU A 353 0.63 -29.96 -13.47
C GLU A 353 0.80 -28.43 -13.43
N ASP A 354 1.66 -27.95 -14.33
CA ASP A 354 1.52 -26.65 -14.98
C ASP A 354 0.26 -26.74 -15.85
N ASP A 355 -0.77 -25.94 -15.54
CA ASP A 355 -1.90 -25.50 -16.39
C ASP A 355 -3.11 -25.18 -15.49
N VAL A 356 -3.12 -23.99 -14.90
CA VAL A 356 -4.33 -23.37 -14.35
C VAL A 356 -4.20 -21.87 -14.58
N ASP A 357 -4.87 -21.32 -15.61
CA ASP A 357 -5.11 -19.86 -15.69
C ASP A 357 -6.13 -19.42 -16.77
N SER A 358 -7.13 -20.24 -17.14
CA SER A 358 -8.22 -19.76 -18.03
C SER A 358 -9.63 -19.82 -17.44
N GLU A 359 -9.89 -20.72 -16.49
CA GLU A 359 -11.20 -20.81 -15.83
C GLU A 359 -11.37 -19.75 -14.73
N ASP A 360 -10.26 -19.24 -14.19
CA ASP A 360 -10.25 -18.29 -13.06
C ASP A 360 -10.54 -16.83 -13.48
N GLU A 361 -10.26 -16.43 -14.74
CA GLU A 361 -10.66 -15.11 -15.25
C GLU A 361 -12.16 -15.04 -15.56
N ALA A 362 -12.72 -16.10 -16.14
CA ALA A 362 -14.15 -16.17 -16.44
C ALA A 362 -15.00 -16.12 -15.17
N ALA A 363 -14.57 -16.81 -14.11
CA ALA A 363 -15.23 -16.77 -12.80
C ALA A 363 -15.15 -15.38 -12.14
N LEU A 364 -14.07 -14.63 -12.37
CA LEU A 364 -13.91 -13.27 -11.85
C LEU A 364 -14.80 -12.26 -12.60
N GLU A 365 -14.89 -12.36 -13.92
CA GLU A 365 -15.81 -11.54 -14.73
C GLU A 365 -17.28 -11.81 -14.38
N GLU A 366 -17.64 -13.08 -14.17
CA GLU A 366 -19.00 -13.46 -13.77
C GLU A 366 -19.34 -12.94 -12.37
N ALA A 367 -18.42 -13.03 -11.41
CA ALA A 367 -18.61 -12.50 -10.06
C ALA A 367 -18.73 -10.97 -10.04
N LEU A 368 -17.97 -10.26 -10.90
CA LEU A 368 -18.10 -8.81 -11.06
C LEU A 368 -19.46 -8.43 -11.64
N ARG A 369 -19.95 -9.16 -12.65
CA ARG A 369 -21.27 -8.94 -13.25
C ARG A 369 -22.40 -9.13 -12.23
N LEU A 370 -22.34 -10.20 -11.44
CA LEU A 370 -23.34 -10.47 -10.39
C LEU A 370 -23.35 -9.38 -9.30
N ALA A 371 -22.17 -8.89 -8.90
CA ALA A 371 -22.06 -7.80 -7.93
C ALA A 371 -22.62 -6.46 -8.48
N GLU A 372 -22.48 -6.18 -9.78
CA GLU A 372 -23.09 -5.01 -10.41
C GLU A 372 -24.62 -5.12 -10.54
N GLU A 373 -25.14 -6.33 -10.78
CA GLU A 373 -26.58 -6.60 -10.82
C GLU A 373 -27.24 -6.50 -9.44
N GLU A 374 -26.56 -6.90 -8.37
CA GLU A 374 -27.05 -6.73 -6.99
C GLU A 374 -27.11 -5.25 -6.59
N VAL A 375 -26.15 -4.44 -7.02
CA VAL A 375 -26.16 -2.99 -6.76
C VAL A 375 -27.31 -2.30 -7.50
N LYS A 376 -27.64 -2.73 -8.72
CA LYS A 376 -28.79 -2.21 -9.48
C LYS A 376 -30.16 -2.62 -8.94
N LYS A 377 -30.23 -3.69 -8.13
CA LYS A 377 -31.47 -4.12 -7.46
C LYS A 377 -31.70 -3.42 -6.11
N ALA A 378 -30.69 -2.71 -5.60
CA ALA A 378 -30.74 -1.97 -4.35
C ALA A 378 -30.97 -0.45 -4.53
N GLU A 379 -31.07 0.00 -5.79
CA GLU A 379 -31.58 1.32 -6.20
C GLU A 379 -33.03 1.17 -6.71
#